data_AF-A0A251VBF7-F1
#
_entry.id   AF-A0A251VBF7-F1
#
_cell.length_a   1.000
_cell.length_b   1.000
_cell.length_c   1.000
_cell.angle_alpha   90.00
_cell.angle_beta   90.00
_cell.angle_gamma   90.00
#
_symmetry.space_group_name_H-M   'P 1'
#
loop_
_entity.id
_entity.type
_entity.pdbx_description
1 polymer ?
#
loop_
_entity_poly.entity_id
_entity_poly.type
_entity_poly.pdbx_seq_one_letter_code
_entity_poly.pdbx_strand_id
1 'polypeptide(L)' 'MALNGTSASIQPDYDRKAELRAFDEAKTGVKGLVESGVTEVPPIFHLSSPENLNSQQPELTLPTIDLQGIDNNTI' A
#
# COMPACT_ATOMS: atom_id res chain seq x y z
N MET A 1 -14.20 3.74 -47.23
CA MET A 1 -12.88 3.22 -46.81
C MET A 1 -12.74 3.50 -45.33
N ALA A 2 -12.86 2.45 -44.50
CA ALA A 2 -12.72 2.55 -43.05
C ALA A 2 -11.24 2.36 -42.68
N LEU A 3 -10.70 3.26 -41.86
CA LEU A 3 -9.44 3.04 -41.14
C LEU A 3 -9.82 2.82 -39.66
N ASN A 4 -10.06 1.56 -39.30
CA ASN A 4 -10.23 1.15 -37.92
C ASN A 4 -8.83 0.91 -37.32
N GLY A 5 -8.21 1.99 -36.84
CA GLY A 5 -6.94 1.94 -36.13
C GLY A 5 -7.18 1.67 -34.66
N THR A 6 -6.94 0.42 -34.26
CA THR A 6 -6.88 -0.04 -32.87
C THR A 6 -5.95 0.87 -32.06
N SER A 7 -6.50 1.74 -31.22
CA SER A 7 -5.74 2.45 -30.17
C SER A 7 -5.42 1.47 -29.05
N ALA A 8 -4.49 0.55 -29.34
CA ALA A 8 -3.73 -0.12 -28.29
C ALA A 8 -2.96 0.99 -27.56
N SER A 9 -3.39 1.31 -26.34
CA SER A 9 -2.68 2.22 -25.46
C SER A 9 -1.24 1.74 -25.33
N ILE A 10 -0.30 2.51 -25.88
CA ILE A 10 1.14 2.35 -25.67
C ILE A 10 1.37 2.77 -24.21
N GLN A 11 1.14 1.86 -23.27
CA GLN A 11 1.70 1.99 -21.94
C GLN A 11 3.19 1.68 -22.11
N PRO A 12 4.10 2.65 -21.89
CA PRO A 12 5.51 2.32 -21.79
C PRO A 12 5.65 1.22 -20.72
N ASP A 13 6.57 0.28 -20.95
CA ASP A 13 6.84 -0.81 -20.02
C ASP A 13 7.15 -0.21 -18.64
N TYR A 14 6.24 -0.38 -17.69
CA TYR A 14 6.29 0.31 -16.41
C TYR A 14 7.45 -0.24 -15.58
N ASP A 15 8.52 0.52 -15.45
CA ASP A 15 9.69 0.14 -14.66
C ASP A 15 9.48 0.47 -13.17
N ARG A 16 8.82 -0.46 -12.48
CA ARG A 16 8.62 -0.39 -11.03
C ARG A 16 9.91 -0.19 -10.25
N LYS A 17 11.06 -0.70 -10.72
CA LYS A 17 12.33 -0.61 -10.00
C LYS A 17 12.90 0.80 -10.05
N ALA A 18 12.82 1.46 -11.21
CA ALA A 18 13.25 2.84 -11.37
C ALA A 18 12.44 3.79 -10.48
N GLU A 19 11.11 3.65 -10.46
CA GLU A 19 10.25 4.49 -9.63
C GLU A 19 10.48 4.26 -8.13
N LEU A 20 10.63 3.00 -7.70
CA LEU A 20 10.92 2.68 -6.30
C LEU A 20 12.25 3.27 -5.84
N ARG A 21 13.25 3.28 -6.73
CA ARG A 21 14.55 3.90 -6.47
C ARG A 21 14.42 5.42 -6.31
N ALA A 22 13.71 6.10 -7.22
CA ALA A 22 13.49 7.53 -7.13
C ALA A 22 12.75 7.93 -5.84
N PHE A 23 11.78 7.12 -5.41
CA PHE A 23 11.08 7.31 -4.15
C PHE A 23 12.02 7.17 -2.93
N ASP A 24 12.84 6.11 -2.87
CA ASP A 24 13.78 5.93 -1.75
C ASP A 24 14.87 7.02 -1.73
N GLU A 25 15.39 7.42 -2.90
CA GLU A 25 16.41 8.46 -3.03
C GLU A 25 15.90 9.85 -2.62
N ALA A 26 14.61 10.13 -2.76
CA ALA A 26 14.01 11.37 -2.26
C ALA A 26 14.12 11.50 -0.73
N LYS A 27 14.18 10.39 0.01
CA LYS A 27 14.30 10.34 1.49
C LYS A 27 13.27 11.18 2.25
N THR A 28 12.16 11.54 1.61
CA THR A 28 11.05 12.31 2.20
C THR A 28 9.89 11.42 2.68
N GLY A 29 9.90 10.15 2.28
CA GLY A 29 8.84 9.19 2.57
C GLY A 29 7.49 9.60 1.98
N VAL A 30 6.41 9.02 2.50
CA VAL A 30 5.04 9.32 2.02
C VAL A 30 4.59 10.75 2.32
N LYS A 31 5.20 11.44 3.30
CA LYS A 31 4.95 12.86 3.55
C LYS A 31 5.34 13.71 2.35
N GLY A 32 6.50 13.46 1.75
CA GLY A 32 6.95 14.18 0.55
C GLY A 32 6.05 13.92 -0.66
N LEU A 33 5.45 12.72 -0.74
CA LEU A 33 4.47 12.39 -1.78
C LEU A 33 3.19 13.23 -1.63
N VAL A 34 2.72 13.44 -0.41
CA VAL A 34 1.54 14.30 -0.14
C VAL A 34 1.87 15.77 -0.42
N GLU A 35 3.04 16.24 0.02
CA GLU A 35 3.47 17.63 -0.15
C GLU A 35 3.77 18.01 -1.61
N SER A 36 4.12 17.05 -2.47
CA SER A 36 4.32 17.29 -3.90
C SER A 36 3.01 17.46 -4.68
N GLY A 37 1.85 17.21 -4.04
CA GLY A 37 0.54 17.42 -4.64
C GLY A 37 0.14 16.36 -5.66
N VAL A 38 0.59 15.10 -5.49
CA VAL A 38 0.16 14.01 -6.36
C VAL A 38 -1.36 13.84 -6.27
N THR A 39 -2.01 13.65 -7.42
CA THR A 39 -3.47 13.48 -7.50
C THR A 39 -3.88 12.01 -7.54
N GLU A 40 -2.94 11.12 -7.85
CA GLU A 40 -3.14 9.68 -7.94
C GLU A 40 -2.06 8.95 -7.16
N VAL A 41 -2.39 7.74 -6.68
CA VAL A 41 -1.45 6.88 -5.97
C VAL A 41 -0.44 6.32 -6.98
N PRO A 42 0.87 6.48 -6.77
CA PRO A 42 1.89 5.95 -7.66
C PRO A 42 1.79 4.41 -7.78
N PRO A 43 1.97 3.83 -8.98
CA PRO A 43 1.77 2.40 -9.19
C PRO A 43 2.70 1.49 -8.36
N ILE A 44 3.84 2.00 -7.85
CA ILE A 44 4.69 1.27 -6.90
C ILE A 44 3.96 0.81 -5.63
N PHE A 45 2.88 1.52 -5.24
CA PHE A 45 2.06 1.24 -4.06
C PHE A 45 0.82 0.37 -4.37
N HIS A 46 0.57 0.05 -5.63
CA HIS A 46 -0.56 -0.81 -5.99
C HIS A 46 -0.27 -2.26 -5.60
N LEU A 47 -1.25 -2.90 -4.95
CA LEU A 47 -1.22 -4.33 -4.66
C LEU A 47 -1.66 -5.11 -5.90
N SER A 48 -0.92 -6.17 -6.25
CA SER A 48 -1.18 -6.97 -7.45
C SER A 48 -2.44 -7.85 -7.38
N SER A 49 -2.97 -8.12 -6.18
CA SER A 49 -4.20 -8.87 -6.00
C SER A 49 -5.06 -8.26 -4.89
N PRO A 50 -6.39 -8.18 -5.09
CA PRO A 50 -7.34 -7.74 -4.07
C PRO A 50 -7.55 -8.77 -2.95
N GLU A 51 -6.94 -9.96 -3.01
CA GLU A 51 -7.08 -11.00 -1.98
C GLU A 51 -6.62 -10.55 -0.57
N ASN A 52 -5.74 -9.54 -0.49
CA ASN A 52 -5.34 -8.89 0.76
C ASN A 52 -6.33 -7.81 1.25
N LEU A 53 -7.41 -7.55 0.51
CA LEU A 53 -8.42 -6.54 0.83
C LEU A 53 -9.67 -7.14 1.49
N ASN A 54 -9.61 -8.40 1.93
CA ASN A 54 -10.62 -9.00 2.81
C ASN A 54 -10.63 -8.30 4.17
N SER A 55 -11.13 -7.06 4.17
CA SER A 55 -11.49 -6.27 5.35
C SER A 55 -12.72 -6.83 6.05
N GLN A 56 -13.43 -7.76 5.40
CA GLN A 56 -14.45 -8.61 6.01
C GLN A 56 -13.78 -9.79 6.74
N GLN A 57 -12.79 -9.49 7.59
CA GLN A 57 -12.52 -10.42 8.68
C GLN A 57 -13.70 -10.33 9.65
N PRO A 58 -14.19 -11.44 10.20
CA PRO A 58 -15.10 -11.37 11.35
C PRO A 58 -14.49 -10.42 12.38
N GLU A 59 -15.31 -9.72 13.16
CA GLU A 59 -14.87 -8.74 14.16
C GLU A 59 -13.93 -9.41 15.18
N LEU A 60 -12.65 -9.52 14.82
CA LEU A 60 -11.61 -10.17 15.59
C LEU A 60 -11.17 -9.16 16.63
N THR A 61 -11.81 -9.20 17.79
CA THR A 61 -11.38 -8.41 18.93
C THR A 61 -10.13 -9.06 19.51
N LEU A 62 -9.00 -8.38 19.43
CA LEU A 62 -7.78 -8.80 20.12
C LEU A 62 -8.04 -8.74 21.64
N PRO A 63 -7.76 -9.80 22.40
CA PRO A 63 -8.00 -9.80 23.84
C PRO A 63 -7.06 -8.81 24.53
N THR A 64 -7.61 -8.05 25.48
CA THR A 64 -6.80 -7.28 26.44
C THR A 64 -6.63 -8.12 27.70
N ILE A 65 -5.38 -8.36 28.10
CA ILE A 65 -5.06 -9.10 29.33
C ILE A 65 -4.54 -8.09 30.35
N ASP A 66 -5.27 -7.93 31.46
CA ASP A 66 -4.80 -7.18 32.62
C ASP A 66 -3.92 -8.10 33.49
N LEU A 67 -2.70 -7.67 33.78
CA LEU A 67 -1.71 -8.42 34.54
C LEU A 67 -1.59 -7.93 35.99
N GLN A 68 -2.45 -7.01 36.44
CA GLN A 68 -2.47 -6.55 37.82
C GLN A 68 -2.65 -7.70 38.80
N GLY A 69 -1.83 -7.74 39.85
CA GLY A 69 -1.96 -8.68 40.96
C GLY A 69 -1.40 -10.08 40.71
N ILE A 70 -0.71 -10.31 39.59
CA ILE A 70 -0.07 -11.60 39.28
C ILE A 70 1.05 -11.97 40.28
N ASP A 71 1.59 -10.98 40.99
CA ASP A 71 2.66 -11.15 41.99
C ASP A 71 2.14 -11.42 43.43
N ASN A 72 0.82 -11.47 43.65
CA ASN A 72 0.24 -11.61 44.98
C ASN A 72 0.11 -13.06 45.49
N ASN A 73 0.67 -14.04 44.77
CA ASN A 73 0.77 -15.41 45.27
C ASN A 73 2.01 -15.54 46.16
N THR A 74 1.92 -15.02 47.39
CA THR A 74 2.84 -15.41 48.47
C THR A 74 2.36 -16.76 49.00
N ILE A 75 3.10 -17.82 48.69
CA ILE A 75 2.92 -19.17 49.28
C ILE A 75 3.33 -19.13 50.75
#